data_AF-A0A7V2Y2J0-F1
#
_entry.id   AF-A0A7V2Y2J0-F1
#
_cell.length_a   1.000
_cell.length_b   1.000
_cell.length_c   1.000
_cell.angle_alpha   90.00
_cell.angle_beta   90.00
_cell.angle_gamma   90.00
#
_symmetry.space_group_name_H-M   'P 1'
#
loop_
_entity.id
_entity.type
_entity.pdbx_description
1 polymer ?
#
loop_
_entity_poly.entity_id
_entity_poly.type
_entity_poly.pdbx_seq_one_letter_code
_entity_poly.pdbx_strand_id
1 'polypeptide(L)'
;MWGWPSAIRGRWRRHWPRRWGWSSSEPRCGPDCEAPDKPAGSLTMDKFVFIREGRKTACVREDGGSVIAGALLRNAGCEPAGVGGRGMLARFAWKNGHGLIRTYRRGGMARYLPGDSFLLQNRALRELEIHYFVFAKGLPVPEPLGACWQRAGVWFSGAIATREIEAVNLIERLEATALKRPSDAVVNEYHANLMRSCGRLFRQMHDMGVFHADLHAGNVLSSETGLYLMDFDKALVLPRLSRLQRARNLFRFRRSLEKRHFPPSLFELLCEGYGPAVLPGWMSRVYQTKGHFSDWASGR
;
A
#
# COMPACT_ATOMS: atom_id res chain seq x y z
N MET A 1 20.00 47.14 0.53
CA MET A 1 18.82 47.70 -0.17
C MET A 1 18.77 46.99 -1.50
N TRP A 2 17.92 46.02 -1.83
CA TRP A 2 16.52 45.69 -1.56
C TRP A 2 16.41 44.15 -1.67
N GLY A 3 15.79 43.34 -0.79
CA GLY A 3 14.42 43.40 -0.31
C GLY A 3 13.52 42.44 -1.11
N TRP A 4 13.65 41.12 -0.94
CA TRP A 4 12.72 40.12 -1.53
C TRP A 4 11.64 39.71 -0.50
N PRO A 5 10.37 39.53 -0.89
CA PRO A 5 9.27 39.29 0.05
C PRO A 5 9.35 37.91 0.72
N SER A 6 9.24 37.92 2.04
CA SER A 6 9.04 36.78 2.91
C SER A 6 7.59 36.26 2.82
N ALA A 7 7.35 35.29 1.95
CA ALA A 7 6.18 34.42 2.08
C ALA A 7 6.47 33.04 1.46
N ILE A 8 5.97 31.99 2.11
CA ILE A 8 6.11 30.57 1.74
C ILE A 8 7.41 29.90 2.25
N ARG A 9 7.72 30.10 3.53
CA ARG A 9 8.39 29.07 4.35
C ARG A 9 7.50 28.74 5.54
N GLY A 10 7.06 27.49 5.61
CA GLY A 10 6.52 26.91 6.85
C GLY A 10 5.04 26.54 6.81
N ARG A 11 4.74 25.26 6.56
CA ARG A 11 3.83 24.43 7.40
C ARG A 11 3.72 23.00 6.86
N TRP A 12 4.72 22.17 7.11
CA TRP A 12 4.57 20.70 7.09
C TRP A 12 5.22 20.08 8.34
N ARG A 13 5.16 20.79 9.46
CA ARG A 13 5.50 20.23 10.77
C ARG A 13 4.23 20.09 11.60
N ARG A 14 4.04 18.85 12.07
CA ARG A 14 3.18 18.43 13.19
C ARG A 14 1.70 18.69 13.00
N HIS A 15 0.98 17.65 12.54
CA HIS A 15 -0.34 17.28 13.08
C HIS A 15 -0.54 15.79 12.77
N TRP A 16 0.12 14.93 13.55
CA TRP A 16 -0.33 13.56 13.73
C TRP A 16 -1.43 13.61 14.80
N PRO A 17 -2.62 13.05 14.58
CA PRO A 17 -3.59 12.95 15.65
C PRO A 17 -3.00 12.03 16.72
N ARG A 18 -2.72 12.59 17.90
CA ARG A 18 -2.43 11.85 19.16
C ARG A 18 -3.55 10.88 19.59
N ARG A 19 -4.56 10.66 18.74
CA ARG A 19 -5.77 9.88 19.02
C ARG A 19 -5.60 8.37 18.79
N TRP A 20 -4.49 7.96 18.16
CA TRP A 20 -4.08 6.56 18.09
C TRP A 20 -2.82 6.44 18.93
N GLY A 21 -2.95 5.94 20.15
CA GLY A 21 -1.87 5.81 21.14
C GLY A 21 -0.80 4.79 20.72
N TRP A 22 -0.11 5.06 19.62
CA TRP A 22 1.06 4.31 19.19
C TRP A 22 2.28 4.93 19.87
N SER A 23 2.63 4.40 21.03
CA SER A 23 3.96 4.62 21.57
C SER A 23 4.95 3.81 20.72
N SER A 24 5.68 4.47 19.83
CA SER A 24 6.81 3.90 19.11
C SER A 24 8.05 3.71 20.00
N SER A 25 7.88 3.68 21.32
CA SER A 25 8.96 3.38 22.24
C SER A 25 9.17 1.86 22.28
N GLU A 26 10.32 1.40 21.79
CA GLU A 26 10.91 0.16 22.29
C GLU A 26 10.76 0.16 23.82
N PRO A 27 10.17 -0.87 24.46
CA PRO A 27 10.10 -0.88 25.91
C PRO A 27 11.53 -0.95 26.46
N ARG A 28 11.98 0.18 26.99
CA ARG A 28 13.01 0.21 28.02
C ARG A 28 12.27 0.32 29.34
N CYS A 29 12.59 -0.61 30.25
CA CYS A 29 12.41 -0.58 31.71
C CYS A 29 11.41 -1.59 32.30
N GLY A 30 11.98 -2.47 33.15
CA GLY A 30 11.62 -2.72 34.56
C GLY A 30 10.30 -3.41 34.91
N PRO A 31 10.25 -4.30 35.93
CA PRO A 31 9.07 -5.11 36.25
C PRO A 31 7.88 -4.36 36.87
N ASP A 32 8.02 -3.11 37.33
CA ASP A 32 7.00 -2.44 38.15
C ASP A 32 6.52 -1.09 37.58
N CYS A 33 5.93 -1.09 36.39
CA CYS A 33 5.25 0.09 35.84
C CYS A 33 3.85 -0.26 35.33
N GLU A 34 2.81 0.13 36.07
CA GLU A 34 1.42 0.06 35.61
C GLU A 34 1.22 0.97 34.38
N ALA A 35 0.67 0.38 33.31
CA ALA A 35 0.43 1.07 32.04
C ALA A 35 -0.82 1.97 32.14
N PRO A 36 -0.79 3.21 31.62
CA PRO A 36 -1.96 4.08 31.63
C PRO A 36 -3.07 3.55 30.72
N ASP A 37 -4.33 3.75 31.13
CA ASP A 37 -5.54 3.31 30.43
C ASP A 37 -5.59 3.78 28.96
N LYS A 38 -5.84 2.83 28.05
CA LYS A 38 -5.83 3.04 26.60
C LYS A 38 -7.17 3.60 26.09
N PRO A 39 -7.16 4.59 25.17
CA PRO A 39 -8.40 5.10 24.58
C PRO A 39 -9.08 4.07 23.68
N ALA A 40 -10.40 3.95 23.82
CA ALA A 40 -11.24 3.07 23.01
C ALA A 40 -11.07 3.35 21.50
N GLY A 41 -10.59 2.34 20.77
CA GLY A 41 -10.53 2.34 19.31
C GLY A 41 -9.17 2.10 18.69
N SER A 42 -8.05 2.01 19.43
CA SER A 42 -6.75 1.66 18.81
C SER A 42 -6.73 0.20 18.36
N LEU A 43 -6.64 -0.05 17.05
CA LEU A 43 -6.32 -1.37 16.49
C LEU A 43 -4.90 -1.75 16.91
N THR A 44 -4.78 -2.47 18.01
CA THR A 44 -3.51 -2.95 18.53
C THR A 44 -3.06 -4.19 17.75
N MET A 45 -1.75 -4.32 17.52
CA MET A 45 -1.16 -5.51 16.88
C MET A 45 -1.17 -6.71 17.86
N ASP A 46 -2.29 -6.96 18.52
CA ASP A 46 -2.41 -7.95 19.60
C ASP A 46 -2.21 -9.39 19.11
N LYS A 47 -2.42 -9.62 17.81
CA LYS A 47 -2.18 -10.90 17.16
C LYS A 47 -0.76 -11.05 16.62
N PHE A 48 0.16 -10.17 17.02
CA PHE A 48 1.55 -10.19 16.59
C PHE A 48 2.49 -10.20 17.79
N VAL A 49 3.59 -10.95 17.64
CA VAL A 49 4.67 -11.07 18.62
C VAL A 49 5.97 -10.55 18.02
N PHE A 50 6.83 -10.00 18.87
CA PHE A 50 8.16 -9.56 18.47
C PHE A 50 9.20 -10.63 18.80
N ILE A 51 9.98 -11.02 17.81
CA ILE A 51 11.05 -12.02 17.94
C ILE A 51 12.36 -11.37 17.50
N ARG A 52 13.41 -11.50 18.32
CA ARG A 52 14.72 -10.91 18.06
C ARG A 52 15.80 -11.98 17.97
N GLU A 53 16.57 -11.95 16.89
CA GLU A 53 17.72 -12.83 16.67
C GLU A 53 18.94 -11.99 16.26
N GLY A 54 19.87 -11.84 17.21
CA GLY A 54 21.03 -10.97 17.06
C GLY A 54 20.63 -9.52 16.74
N ARG A 55 20.98 -9.07 15.53
CA ARG A 55 20.71 -7.70 15.03
C ARG A 55 19.38 -7.57 14.28
N LYS A 56 18.68 -8.68 14.01
CA LYS A 56 17.41 -8.69 13.29
C LYS A 56 16.25 -8.77 14.29
N THR A 57 15.18 -8.05 14.01
CA THR A 57 13.92 -8.13 14.74
C THR A 57 12.81 -8.45 13.74
N ALA A 58 11.87 -9.30 14.12
CA ALA A 58 10.66 -9.57 13.38
C ALA A 58 9.44 -9.27 14.25
N CYS A 59 8.42 -8.69 13.64
CA CYS A 59 7.06 -8.62 14.17
C CYS A 59 6.23 -9.56 13.31
N VAL A 60 5.79 -10.68 13.87
CA VAL A 60 5.11 -11.76 13.15
C VAL A 60 3.82 -12.11 13.82
N ARG A 61 2.88 -12.66 13.07
CA ARG A 61 1.66 -13.19 13.66
C ARG A 61 1.97 -14.23 14.73
N GLU A 62 1.17 -14.21 15.79
CA GLU A 62 1.27 -15.16 16.89
C GLU A 62 0.96 -16.58 16.40
N ASP A 63 -0.09 -16.74 15.59
CA ASP A 63 -0.36 -18.00 14.92
C ASP A 63 0.78 -18.31 13.94
N GLY A 64 1.52 -19.39 14.20
CA GLY A 64 2.65 -19.82 13.36
C GLY A 64 3.88 -18.90 13.41
N GLY A 65 4.04 -18.10 14.48
CA GLY A 65 5.15 -17.16 14.63
C GLY A 65 6.54 -17.75 14.44
N SER A 66 6.79 -19.00 14.86
CA SER A 66 8.08 -19.68 14.67
C SER A 66 8.43 -19.91 13.19
N VAL A 67 7.44 -20.33 12.38
CA VAL A 67 7.60 -20.56 10.93
C VAL A 67 7.83 -19.24 10.22
N ILE A 68 6.98 -18.24 10.49
CA ILE A 68 7.07 -16.92 9.85
C ILE A 68 8.40 -16.23 10.22
N ALA A 69 8.80 -16.29 11.50
CA ALA A 69 10.08 -15.72 11.94
C ALA A 69 11.27 -16.47 11.35
N GLY A 70 11.22 -17.81 11.25
CA GLY A 70 12.27 -18.59 10.58
C GLY A 70 12.44 -18.18 9.12
N ALA A 71 11.33 -18.02 8.38
CA ALA A 71 11.35 -17.56 7.00
C ALA A 71 11.89 -16.13 6.88
N LEU A 72 11.42 -15.18 7.71
CA LEU A 72 11.84 -13.77 7.65
C LEU A 72 13.27 -13.51 8.17
N LEU A 73 13.70 -14.17 9.23
CA LEU A 73 14.99 -13.90 9.90
C LEU A 73 16.13 -14.71 9.29
N ARG A 74 15.86 -15.95 8.89
CA ARG A 74 16.86 -16.93 8.45
C ARG A 74 16.67 -17.42 7.02
N ASN A 75 15.61 -17.00 6.33
CA ASN A 75 15.24 -17.55 5.02
C ASN A 75 14.98 -19.07 5.07
N ALA A 76 14.52 -19.58 6.22
CA ALA A 76 14.28 -21.00 6.43
C ALA A 76 13.03 -21.46 5.69
N GLY A 77 13.14 -22.54 4.91
CA GLY A 77 12.03 -23.08 4.11
C GLY A 77 11.57 -22.15 2.99
N CYS A 78 12.42 -21.19 2.59
CA CYS A 78 12.11 -20.24 1.52
C CYS A 78 12.60 -20.74 0.17
N GLU A 79 11.74 -20.67 -0.83
CA GLU A 79 12.03 -20.97 -2.23
C GLU A 79 11.88 -19.70 -3.09
N PRO A 80 12.61 -19.57 -4.21
CA PRO A 80 12.40 -18.47 -5.14
C PRO A 80 10.99 -18.51 -5.76
N ALA A 81 10.24 -17.41 -5.66
CA ALA A 81 8.88 -17.29 -6.20
C ALA A 81 8.81 -16.41 -7.46
N GLY A 82 9.97 -16.07 -8.04
CA GLY A 82 10.12 -15.15 -9.16
C GLY A 82 10.59 -13.75 -8.77
N VAL A 83 10.41 -12.78 -9.69
CA VAL A 83 10.83 -11.38 -9.52
C VAL A 83 9.59 -10.50 -9.38
N GLY A 84 9.12 -10.30 -8.14
CA GLY A 84 8.05 -9.36 -7.83
C GLY A 84 8.56 -7.91 -7.89
N GLY A 85 8.42 -7.25 -9.04
CA GLY A 85 8.84 -5.85 -9.22
C GLY A 85 10.32 -5.61 -8.92
N ARG A 86 10.63 -4.60 -8.08
CA ARG A 86 12.02 -4.24 -7.70
C ARG A 86 12.61 -5.13 -6.58
N GLY A 87 11.91 -6.18 -6.15
CA GLY A 87 12.29 -7.04 -5.01
C GLY A 87 12.64 -8.47 -5.42
N MET A 88 13.36 -9.18 -4.54
CA MET A 88 13.38 -10.65 -4.58
C MET A 88 12.11 -11.15 -3.89
N LEU A 89 11.34 -12.00 -4.57
CA LEU A 89 10.15 -12.63 -4.01
C LEU A 89 10.53 -14.06 -3.61
N ALA A 90 10.38 -14.38 -2.33
CA ALA A 90 10.53 -15.73 -1.82
C ALA A 90 9.19 -16.27 -1.34
N ARG A 91 8.98 -17.58 -1.45
CA ARG A 91 7.79 -18.28 -1.00
C ARG A 91 8.16 -19.21 0.14
N PHE A 92 7.30 -19.37 1.14
CA PHE A 92 7.46 -20.35 2.21
C PHE A 92 6.13 -21.03 2.52
N ALA A 93 6.16 -22.23 3.08
CA ALA A 93 4.94 -22.95 3.46
C ALA A 93 4.18 -22.22 4.58
N TRP A 94 2.87 -22.06 4.41
CA TRP A 94 2.00 -21.38 5.37
C TRP A 94 0.59 -21.99 5.41
N LYS A 95 0.29 -22.72 6.49
CA LYS A 95 -0.99 -23.45 6.67
C LYS A 95 -1.31 -24.27 5.40
N ASN A 96 -2.52 -24.13 4.85
CA ASN A 96 -2.98 -24.82 3.63
C ASN A 96 -2.58 -24.06 2.36
N GLY A 97 -1.35 -23.55 2.30
CA GLY A 97 -0.88 -22.75 1.17
C GLY A 97 0.49 -22.16 1.46
N HIS A 98 0.70 -20.93 1.02
CA HIS A 98 2.01 -20.29 1.05
C HIS A 98 1.96 -18.85 1.55
N GLY A 99 3.08 -18.41 2.10
CA GLY A 99 3.39 -17.02 2.33
C GLY A 99 4.41 -16.53 1.32
N LEU A 100 4.31 -15.26 0.92
CA LEU A 100 5.25 -14.55 0.09
C LEU A 100 6.03 -13.54 0.93
N ILE A 101 7.34 -13.52 0.75
CA ILE A 101 8.27 -12.55 1.34
C ILE A 101 8.75 -11.61 0.25
N ARG A 102 8.51 -10.32 0.47
CA ARG A 102 9.03 -9.23 -0.36
C ARG A 102 10.14 -8.52 0.40
N THR A 103 11.37 -8.67 -0.07
CA THR A 103 12.53 -7.95 0.49
C THR A 103 12.63 -6.56 -0.12
N TYR A 104 12.75 -5.53 0.72
CA TYR A 104 13.00 -4.18 0.22
C TYR A 104 14.44 -4.10 -0.30
N ARG A 105 14.62 -4.06 -1.62
CA ARG A 105 15.94 -3.78 -2.19
C ARG A 105 16.34 -2.34 -1.90
N ARG A 106 17.57 -2.15 -1.43
CA ARG A 106 18.31 -0.90 -1.67
C ARG A 106 18.82 -0.94 -3.11
N GLY A 107 18.30 -0.08 -3.98
CA GLY A 107 18.82 0.03 -5.34
C GLY A 107 20.09 0.89 -5.37
N GLY A 108 21.25 0.28 -5.63
CA GLY A 108 22.48 0.92 -6.14
C GLY A 108 22.79 2.36 -5.69
N MET A 109 23.14 3.22 -6.63
CA MET A 109 23.56 4.62 -6.42
C MET A 109 22.52 5.52 -5.72
N ALA A 110 21.30 5.04 -5.44
CA ALA A 110 20.30 5.78 -4.67
C ALA A 110 20.68 5.96 -3.19
N ARG A 111 21.79 5.38 -2.70
CA ARG A 111 22.34 5.67 -1.36
C ARG A 111 22.83 7.11 -1.18
N TYR A 112 23.01 7.87 -2.27
CA TYR A 112 23.61 9.20 -2.27
C TYR A 112 22.59 10.33 -2.54
N LEU A 113 21.30 10.04 -2.69
CA LEU A 113 20.30 11.10 -2.94
C LEU A 113 19.86 11.75 -1.62
N PRO A 114 20.07 13.08 -1.46
CA PRO A 114 19.59 13.82 -0.30
C PRO A 114 18.10 14.10 -0.46
N GLY A 115 17.27 13.14 -0.08
CA GLY A 115 15.82 13.26 -0.18
C GLY A 115 15.01 12.19 0.57
N ASP A 116 15.67 11.11 0.99
CA ASP A 116 15.01 10.07 1.78
C ASP A 116 14.84 10.52 3.23
N SER A 117 13.75 11.24 3.49
CA SER A 117 13.18 11.44 4.83
C SER A 117 12.82 10.13 5.57
N PHE A 118 13.09 8.98 4.95
CA PHE A 118 12.93 7.62 5.46
C PHE A 118 14.17 7.06 6.15
N LEU A 119 15.28 7.80 6.18
CA LEU A 119 16.54 7.40 6.83
C LEU A 119 16.43 7.11 8.33
N LEU A 120 15.26 7.28 8.97
CA LEU A 120 15.05 6.99 10.39
C LEU A 120 13.81 6.13 10.67
N GLN A 121 13.05 5.75 9.63
CA GLN A 121 11.78 5.07 9.80
C GLN A 121 11.89 3.58 9.46
N ASN A 122 11.36 2.75 10.35
CA ASN A 122 11.22 1.32 10.12
C ASN A 122 10.09 1.04 9.11
N ARG A 123 10.45 1.14 7.82
CA ARG A 123 9.56 0.97 6.67
C ARG A 123 8.77 -0.35 6.71
N ALA A 124 9.46 -1.45 7.07
CA ALA A 124 8.86 -2.78 7.12
C ALA A 124 7.76 -2.87 8.18
N LEU A 125 8.03 -2.38 9.40
CA LEU A 125 7.04 -2.36 10.47
C LEU A 125 5.87 -1.42 10.13
N ARG A 126 6.16 -0.23 9.61
CA ARG A 126 5.13 0.75 9.23
C ARG A 126 4.20 0.23 8.13
N GLU A 127 4.74 -0.46 7.12
CA GLU A 127 3.92 -1.10 6.10
C GLU A 127 3.04 -2.19 6.72
N LEU A 128 3.61 -3.05 7.58
CA LEU A 128 2.87 -4.09 8.28
C LEU A 128 1.71 -3.52 9.11
N GLU A 129 1.95 -2.44 9.86
CA GLU A 129 0.93 -1.76 10.67
C GLU A 129 -0.25 -1.27 9.82
N ILE A 130 0.03 -0.59 8.69
CA ILE A 130 -1.03 -0.10 7.80
C ILE A 130 -1.74 -1.27 7.11
N HIS A 131 -0.99 -2.28 6.67
CA HIS A 131 -1.55 -3.47 6.02
C HIS A 131 -2.48 -4.23 6.97
N TYR A 132 -2.07 -4.43 8.23
CA TYR A 132 -2.91 -5.03 9.25
C TYR A 132 -4.15 -4.18 9.57
N PHE A 133 -4.00 -2.85 9.67
CA PHE A 133 -5.13 -1.95 9.90
C PHE A 133 -6.22 -2.10 8.82
N VAL A 134 -5.84 -2.14 7.54
CA VAL A 134 -6.82 -2.28 6.46
C VAL A 134 -7.39 -3.70 6.37
N PHE A 135 -6.56 -4.72 6.59
CA PHE A 135 -6.99 -6.11 6.66
C PHE A 135 -8.03 -6.33 7.77
N ALA A 136 -7.75 -5.84 8.98
CA ALA A 136 -8.64 -5.98 10.13
C ALA A 136 -9.95 -5.18 9.97
N LYS A 137 -9.98 -4.15 9.11
CA LYS A 137 -11.20 -3.43 8.71
C LYS A 137 -11.94 -4.05 7.54
N GLY A 138 -11.51 -5.22 7.07
CA GLY A 138 -12.17 -5.96 5.99
C GLY A 138 -11.92 -5.41 4.60
N LEU A 139 -10.84 -4.64 4.39
CA LEU A 139 -10.40 -4.30 3.04
C LEU A 139 -9.83 -5.57 2.38
N PRO A 140 -10.23 -5.93 1.16
CA PRO A 140 -9.62 -7.03 0.42
C PRO A 140 -8.12 -6.77 0.15
N VAL A 141 -7.28 -7.39 0.98
CA VAL A 141 -5.81 -7.36 0.90
C VAL A 141 -5.27 -8.74 1.27
N PRO A 142 -4.08 -9.13 0.80
CA PRO A 142 -3.44 -10.35 1.26
C PRO A 142 -3.28 -10.36 2.78
N GLU A 143 -3.51 -11.50 3.42
CA GLU A 143 -3.37 -11.62 4.87
C GLU A 143 -1.93 -11.24 5.30
N PRO A 144 -1.73 -10.20 6.14
CA PRO A 144 -0.40 -9.79 6.57
C PRO A 144 0.14 -10.80 7.58
N LEU A 145 1.31 -11.38 7.32
CA LEU A 145 1.90 -12.44 8.17
C LEU A 145 2.98 -11.90 9.11
N GLY A 146 3.72 -10.89 8.67
CA GLY A 146 4.76 -10.29 9.51
C GLY A 146 5.72 -9.42 8.71
N ALA A 147 6.68 -8.84 9.41
CA ALA A 147 7.77 -8.09 8.82
C ALA A 147 9.02 -8.25 9.66
N CYS A 148 10.19 -8.20 9.02
CA CYS A 148 11.46 -8.16 9.73
C CYS A 148 12.28 -6.95 9.29
N TRP A 149 13.16 -6.51 10.18
CA TRP A 149 14.09 -5.45 9.92
C TRP A 149 15.40 -5.63 10.68
N GLN A 150 16.43 -4.96 10.18
CA GLN A 150 17.69 -4.76 10.85
C GLN A 150 18.06 -3.29 10.74
N ARG A 151 18.52 -2.73 11.87
CA ARG A 151 19.05 -1.37 11.92
C ARG A 151 20.58 -1.40 11.92
N ALA A 152 21.19 -0.59 11.08
CA ALA A 152 22.62 -0.32 11.06
C ALA A 152 22.81 1.21 11.08
N GLY A 153 23.09 1.79 12.25
CA GLY A 153 23.11 3.25 12.43
C GLY A 153 21.72 3.87 12.19
N VAL A 154 21.62 4.78 11.22
CA VAL A 154 20.33 5.34 10.77
C VAL A 154 19.62 4.40 9.78
N TRP A 155 20.34 3.48 9.16
CA TRP A 155 19.84 2.72 8.03
C TRP A 155 19.00 1.51 8.44
N PHE A 156 17.87 1.29 7.77
CA PHE A 156 17.04 0.08 7.90
C PHE A 156 17.11 -0.78 6.64
N SER A 157 17.18 -2.10 6.81
CA SER A 157 16.84 -3.11 5.80
C SER A 157 15.71 -3.97 6.35
N GLY A 158 14.93 -4.62 5.49
CA GLY A 158 13.83 -5.45 5.96
C GLY A 158 13.08 -6.14 4.83
N ALA A 159 12.08 -6.92 5.24
CA ALA A 159 11.15 -7.61 4.37
C ALA A 159 9.77 -7.65 5.02
N ILE A 160 8.73 -7.80 4.19
CA ILE A 160 7.36 -8.04 4.62
C ILE A 160 6.90 -9.40 4.10
N ALA A 161 6.16 -10.13 4.93
CA ALA A 161 5.54 -11.40 4.62
C ALA A 161 4.01 -11.24 4.56
N THR A 162 3.40 -11.75 3.50
CA THR A 162 1.94 -11.79 3.33
C THR A 162 1.52 -13.17 2.84
N ARG A 163 0.27 -13.56 3.03
CA ARG A 163 -0.28 -14.75 2.40
C ARG A 163 -0.21 -14.62 0.88
N GLU A 164 0.13 -15.70 0.20
CA GLU A 164 0.06 -15.78 -1.25
C GLU A 164 -1.41 -15.81 -1.70
N ILE A 165 -1.73 -14.99 -2.69
CA ILE A 165 -3.02 -15.03 -3.37
C ILE A 165 -2.77 -15.52 -4.79
N GLU A 166 -3.49 -16.55 -5.21
CA GLU A 166 -3.50 -16.99 -6.60
C GLU A 166 -4.24 -15.96 -7.45
N ALA A 167 -3.48 -15.03 -8.02
CA ALA A 167 -4.00 -13.91 -8.76
C ALA A 167 -2.96 -13.40 -9.76
N VAL A 168 -3.44 -12.73 -10.80
CA VAL A 168 -2.62 -11.89 -11.68
C VAL A 168 -2.85 -10.43 -11.36
N ASN A 169 -1.92 -9.56 -11.71
CA ASN A 169 -2.17 -8.12 -11.57
C ASN A 169 -3.24 -7.65 -12.58
N LEU A 170 -3.91 -6.54 -12.29
CA LEU A 170 -5.02 -6.05 -13.10
C LEU A 170 -4.60 -5.70 -14.54
N ILE A 171 -3.37 -5.24 -14.75
CA ILE A 171 -2.87 -4.95 -16.09
C ILE A 171 -2.82 -6.23 -16.93
N GLU A 172 -2.21 -7.27 -16.38
CA GLU A 172 -2.12 -8.59 -17.01
C GLU A 172 -3.52 -9.19 -17.25
N ARG A 173 -4.45 -9.03 -16.30
CA ARG A 173 -5.84 -9.47 -16.47
C ARG A 173 -6.51 -8.79 -17.66
N LEU A 174 -6.37 -7.45 -17.75
CA LEU A 174 -6.96 -6.65 -18.82
C LEU A 174 -6.31 -6.97 -20.17
N GLU A 175 -4.97 -7.09 -20.24
CA GLU A 175 -4.23 -7.45 -21.45
C GLU A 175 -4.64 -8.85 -21.96
N ALA A 176 -4.69 -9.85 -21.08
CA ALA A 176 -5.00 -11.24 -21.44
C ALA A 176 -6.42 -11.44 -21.99
N THR A 177 -7.35 -10.55 -21.64
CA THR A 177 -8.75 -10.63 -22.06
C THR A 177 -9.07 -9.67 -23.21
N ALA A 178 -8.49 -8.47 -23.22
CA ALA A 178 -8.64 -7.49 -24.30
C ALA A 178 -8.02 -7.97 -25.62
N LEU A 179 -6.84 -8.61 -25.57
CA LEU A 179 -6.15 -9.11 -26.77
C LEU A 179 -6.88 -10.28 -27.43
N LYS A 180 -7.78 -10.96 -26.71
CA LYS A 180 -8.44 -12.16 -27.23
C LYS A 180 -9.70 -11.82 -28.02
N ARG A 181 -10.50 -10.83 -27.61
CA ARG A 181 -11.83 -10.58 -28.21
C ARG A 181 -12.33 -9.12 -28.01
N PRO A 182 -11.73 -8.13 -28.69
CA PRO A 182 -12.08 -6.71 -28.50
C PRO A 182 -13.50 -6.33 -28.96
N SER A 183 -14.16 -7.13 -29.80
CA SER A 183 -15.52 -6.89 -30.30
C SER A 183 -16.62 -7.69 -29.57
N ASP A 184 -16.27 -8.46 -28.54
CA ASP A 184 -17.18 -9.38 -27.87
C ASP A 184 -17.88 -8.66 -26.70
N ALA A 185 -19.21 -8.51 -26.78
CA ALA A 185 -20.00 -7.74 -25.82
C ALA A 185 -19.82 -8.26 -24.38
N VAL A 186 -19.64 -9.57 -24.22
CA VAL A 186 -19.39 -10.23 -22.93
C VAL A 186 -18.06 -9.79 -22.32
N VAL A 187 -17.01 -9.63 -23.12
CA VAL A 187 -15.69 -9.16 -22.65
C VAL A 187 -15.77 -7.70 -22.21
N ASN A 188 -16.52 -6.88 -22.94
CA ASN A 188 -16.75 -5.49 -22.57
C ASN A 188 -17.51 -5.36 -21.24
N GLU A 189 -18.53 -6.19 -21.02
CA GLU A 189 -19.26 -6.22 -19.75
C GLU A 189 -18.39 -6.72 -18.59
N TYR A 190 -17.57 -7.76 -18.82
CA TYR A 190 -16.62 -8.25 -17.83
C TYR A 190 -15.65 -7.15 -17.38
N HIS A 191 -15.04 -6.42 -18.33
CA HIS A 191 -14.16 -5.29 -18.00
C HIS A 191 -14.90 -4.17 -17.28
N ALA A 192 -16.13 -3.86 -17.70
CA ALA A 192 -16.96 -2.87 -17.04
C ALA A 192 -17.20 -3.23 -15.56
N ASN A 193 -17.58 -4.47 -15.29
CA ASN A 193 -17.80 -4.96 -13.93
C ASN A 193 -16.51 -5.02 -13.10
N LEU A 194 -15.39 -5.40 -13.71
CA LEU A 194 -14.08 -5.40 -13.07
C LEU A 194 -13.63 -4.00 -12.66
N MET A 195 -13.77 -3.01 -13.55
CA MET A 195 -13.41 -1.62 -13.28
C MET A 195 -14.32 -0.98 -12.23
N ARG A 196 -15.63 -1.23 -12.29
CA ARG A 196 -16.56 -0.79 -11.24
C ARG A 196 -16.21 -1.41 -9.89
N SER A 197 -15.80 -2.68 -9.86
CA SER A 197 -15.33 -3.35 -8.64
C SER A 197 -14.06 -2.71 -8.07
N CYS A 198 -13.12 -2.31 -8.93
CA CYS A 198 -11.95 -1.51 -8.53
C CYS A 198 -12.39 -0.18 -7.89
N GLY A 199 -13.36 0.50 -8.49
CA GLY A 199 -13.93 1.73 -7.96
C GLY A 199 -14.48 1.57 -6.54
N ARG A 200 -15.29 0.52 -6.30
CA ARG A 200 -15.82 0.19 -4.96
C ARG A 200 -14.70 -0.13 -3.96
N LEU A 201 -13.70 -0.91 -4.37
CA LEU A 201 -12.55 -1.25 -3.52
C LEU A 201 -11.76 0.01 -3.11
N PHE A 202 -11.51 0.93 -4.04
CA PHE A 202 -10.80 2.17 -3.75
C PHE A 202 -11.65 3.11 -2.88
N ARG A 203 -12.97 3.11 -3.07
CA ARG A 203 -13.89 3.85 -2.21
C ARG A 203 -13.82 3.35 -0.77
N GLN A 204 -13.88 2.04 -0.58
CA GLN A 204 -13.76 1.40 0.72
C GLN A 204 -12.44 1.80 1.42
N MET A 205 -11.31 1.70 0.72
CA MET A 205 -10.00 2.14 1.23
C MET A 205 -10.01 3.63 1.64
N HIS A 206 -10.53 4.51 0.78
CA HIS A 206 -10.57 5.94 1.05
C HIS A 206 -11.53 6.32 2.19
N ASP A 207 -12.61 5.58 2.38
CA ASP A 207 -13.56 5.75 3.48
C ASP A 207 -12.94 5.33 4.83
N MET A 208 -11.97 4.42 4.83
CA MET A 208 -11.12 4.13 5.99
C MET A 208 -10.07 5.21 6.29
N GLY A 209 -9.97 6.25 5.46
CA GLY A 209 -8.97 7.32 5.62
C GLY A 209 -7.60 7.00 5.03
N VAL A 210 -7.49 5.96 4.21
CA VAL A 210 -6.20 5.44 3.70
C VAL A 210 -5.86 6.06 2.35
N PHE A 211 -4.78 6.84 2.28
CA PHE A 211 -4.20 7.34 1.04
C PHE A 211 -3.07 6.40 0.58
N HIS A 212 -3.25 5.72 -0.54
CA HIS A 212 -2.28 4.78 -1.08
C HIS A 212 -1.33 5.47 -2.06
N ALA A 213 -0.19 5.98 -1.60
CA ALA A 213 0.65 6.87 -2.42
C ALA A 213 1.18 6.23 -3.73
N ASP A 214 1.17 4.89 -3.82
CA ASP A 214 1.52 4.15 -5.03
C ASP A 214 0.36 3.37 -5.68
N LEU A 215 -0.86 3.93 -5.64
CA LEU A 215 -2.03 3.28 -6.26
C LEU A 215 -1.91 3.27 -7.80
N HIS A 216 -1.68 2.09 -8.37
CA HIS A 216 -1.64 1.84 -9.81
C HIS A 216 -2.17 0.44 -10.14
N ALA A 217 -2.56 0.18 -11.39
CA ALA A 217 -3.16 -1.09 -11.79
C ALA A 217 -2.30 -2.33 -11.50
N GLY A 218 -0.96 -2.20 -11.52
CA GLY A 218 -0.06 -3.29 -11.11
C GLY A 218 -0.13 -3.68 -9.62
N ASN A 219 -0.71 -2.84 -8.76
CA ASN A 219 -0.87 -3.08 -7.31
C ASN A 219 -2.32 -3.52 -6.98
N VAL A 220 -3.10 -3.84 -8.01
CA VAL A 220 -4.42 -4.46 -7.86
C VAL A 220 -4.29 -5.89 -8.38
N LEU A 221 -4.57 -6.86 -7.53
CA LEU A 221 -4.60 -8.28 -7.88
C LEU A 221 -6.02 -8.69 -8.24
N SER A 222 -6.14 -9.51 -9.28
CA SER A 222 -7.39 -10.11 -9.76
C SER A 222 -7.29 -11.62 -9.67
N SER A 223 -7.97 -12.17 -8.66
CA SER A 223 -8.19 -13.61 -8.48
C SER A 223 -9.59 -14.00 -8.95
N GLU A 224 -9.89 -15.29 -8.93
CA GLU A 224 -11.26 -15.80 -9.13
C GLU A 224 -12.23 -15.35 -8.02
N THR A 225 -11.72 -15.18 -6.80
CA THR A 225 -12.52 -14.78 -5.62
C THR A 225 -12.78 -13.27 -5.54
N GLY A 226 -12.13 -12.48 -6.40
CA GLY A 226 -12.26 -11.03 -6.41
C GLY A 226 -10.93 -10.29 -6.48
N LEU A 227 -11.01 -9.00 -6.14
CA LEU A 227 -9.91 -8.04 -6.22
C LEU A 227 -9.23 -7.85 -4.87
N TYR A 228 -7.90 -7.69 -4.89
CA TYR A 228 -7.11 -7.38 -3.69
C TYR A 228 -6.17 -6.20 -3.95
N LEU A 229 -5.97 -5.36 -2.94
CA LEU A 229 -4.94 -4.33 -2.95
C LEU A 229 -3.64 -4.83 -2.31
N MET A 230 -2.51 -4.40 -2.84
CA MET A 230 -1.19 -4.70 -2.27
C MET A 230 -0.28 -3.48 -2.29
N ASP A 231 0.84 -3.57 -1.58
CA ASP A 231 1.91 -2.56 -1.51
C ASP A 231 1.56 -1.26 -0.76
N PHE A 232 1.37 -1.37 0.55
CA PHE A 232 1.04 -0.24 1.43
C PHE A 232 2.26 0.55 1.92
N ASP A 233 3.42 0.34 1.32
CA ASP A 233 4.71 0.85 1.78
C ASP A 233 4.75 2.38 2.01
N LYS A 234 4.09 3.13 1.11
CA LYS A 234 4.00 4.59 1.16
C LYS A 234 2.61 5.08 1.53
N ALA A 235 1.76 4.19 2.02
CA ALA A 235 0.41 4.56 2.41
C ALA A 235 0.43 5.47 3.64
N LEU A 236 -0.66 6.23 3.79
CA LEU A 236 -0.91 7.12 4.92
C LEU A 236 -2.32 6.87 5.42
N VAL A 237 -2.49 6.81 6.75
CA VAL A 237 -3.80 6.77 7.39
C VAL A 237 -4.07 8.14 7.98
N LEU A 238 -5.15 8.77 7.55
CA LEU A 238 -5.61 10.08 8.01
C LEU A 238 -7.02 9.94 8.62
N PRO A 239 -7.43 10.82 9.56
CA PRO A 239 -8.79 10.78 10.11
C PRO A 239 -9.88 10.83 9.03
N ARG A 240 -9.62 11.59 7.95
CA ARG A 240 -10.47 11.66 6.77
C ARG A 240 -9.64 12.13 5.58
N LEU A 241 -9.83 11.50 4.42
CA LEU A 241 -9.25 12.01 3.17
C LEU A 241 -10.08 13.15 2.62
N SER A 242 -9.41 14.23 2.21
CA SER A 242 -10.03 15.30 1.42
C SER A 242 -10.39 14.82 0.02
N ARG A 243 -11.32 15.52 -0.65
CA ARG A 243 -11.68 15.24 -2.05
C ARG A 243 -10.45 15.29 -2.96
N LEU A 244 -9.55 16.26 -2.74
CA LEU A 244 -8.31 16.39 -3.50
C LEU A 244 -7.37 15.19 -3.30
N GLN A 245 -7.24 14.66 -2.08
CA GLN A 245 -6.42 13.48 -1.82
C GLN A 245 -7.00 12.24 -2.52
N ARG A 246 -8.32 12.04 -2.44
CA ARG A 246 -9.01 10.95 -3.15
C ARG A 246 -8.81 11.06 -4.67
N ALA A 247 -9.03 12.25 -5.23
CA ALA A 247 -8.82 12.51 -6.66
C ALA A 247 -7.36 12.25 -7.09
N ARG A 248 -6.36 12.71 -6.32
CA ARG A 248 -4.94 12.44 -6.59
C ARG A 248 -4.62 10.94 -6.62
N ASN A 249 -5.23 10.16 -5.74
CA ASN A 249 -5.05 8.71 -5.72
C ASN A 249 -5.62 8.05 -6.99
N LEU A 250 -6.84 8.43 -7.38
CA LEU A 250 -7.47 7.91 -8.59
C LEU A 250 -6.75 8.36 -9.88
N PHE A 251 -6.23 9.59 -9.93
CA PHE A 251 -5.45 10.06 -11.07
C PHE A 251 -4.13 9.30 -11.24
N ARG A 252 -3.48 8.92 -10.14
CA ARG A 252 -2.29 8.07 -10.21
C ARG A 252 -2.64 6.74 -10.87
N PHE A 253 -3.76 6.14 -10.47
CA PHE A 253 -4.26 4.92 -11.08
C PHE A 253 -4.58 5.11 -12.56
N ARG A 254 -5.30 6.18 -12.92
CA ARG A 254 -5.60 6.54 -14.33
C ARG A 254 -4.33 6.61 -15.18
N ARG A 255 -3.30 7.33 -14.72
CA ARG A 255 -2.02 7.44 -15.42
C ARG A 255 -1.37 6.08 -15.67
N SER A 256 -1.56 5.12 -14.76
CA SER A 256 -1.05 3.76 -14.97
C SER A 256 -1.77 3.00 -16.08
N LEU A 257 -3.07 3.26 -16.28
CA LEU A 257 -3.83 2.72 -17.42
C LEU A 257 -3.41 3.39 -18.74
N GLU A 258 -3.26 4.73 -18.73
CA GLU A 258 -2.82 5.50 -19.90
C GLU A 258 -1.42 5.08 -20.37
N LYS A 259 -0.50 4.81 -19.44
CA LYS A 259 0.84 4.31 -19.76
C LYS A 259 0.81 2.95 -20.48
N ARG A 260 -0.27 2.18 -20.33
CA ARG A 260 -0.51 0.89 -20.99
C ARG A 260 -1.45 1.02 -22.19
N HIS A 261 -1.78 2.25 -22.60
CA HIS A 261 -2.66 2.54 -23.74
C HIS A 261 -4.08 1.96 -23.62
N PHE A 262 -4.55 1.73 -22.40
CA PHE A 262 -5.96 1.35 -22.19
C PHE A 262 -6.91 2.52 -22.49
N PRO A 263 -8.13 2.24 -22.94
CA PRO A 263 -9.07 3.29 -23.32
C PRO A 263 -9.54 4.09 -22.08
N PRO A 264 -9.77 5.41 -22.21
CA PRO A 264 -10.25 6.25 -21.12
C PRO A 264 -11.55 5.78 -20.47
N SER A 265 -12.41 5.08 -21.22
CA SER A 265 -13.69 4.53 -20.73
C SER A 265 -13.53 3.57 -19.55
N LEU A 266 -12.41 2.83 -19.43
CA LEU A 266 -12.17 1.99 -18.25
C LEU A 266 -12.08 2.82 -16.97
N PHE A 267 -11.54 4.02 -17.04
CA PHE A 267 -11.46 4.91 -15.89
C PHE A 267 -12.83 5.53 -15.54
N GLU A 268 -13.67 5.77 -16.54
CA GLU A 268 -15.06 6.22 -16.33
C GLU A 268 -15.87 5.17 -15.58
N LEU A 269 -15.78 3.90 -16.00
CA LEU A 269 -16.37 2.75 -15.33
C LEU A 269 -15.88 2.59 -13.88
N LEU A 270 -14.59 2.88 -13.63
CA LEU A 270 -14.07 2.93 -12.27
C LEU A 270 -14.73 4.04 -11.45
N CYS A 271 -14.91 5.22 -12.04
CA CYS A 271 -15.56 6.34 -11.36
C CYS A 271 -17.04 6.07 -11.08
N GLU A 272 -17.75 5.40 -11.99
CA GLU A 272 -19.10 4.90 -11.75
C GLU A 272 -19.15 4.00 -10.52
N GLY A 273 -18.26 3.00 -10.44
CA GLY A 273 -18.23 2.08 -9.30
C GLY A 273 -17.79 2.72 -7.99
N TYR A 274 -16.94 3.75 -8.04
CA TYR A 274 -16.53 4.50 -6.87
C TYR A 274 -17.67 5.40 -6.33
N GLY A 275 -18.48 5.97 -7.24
CA GLY A 275 -19.58 6.87 -6.96
C GLY A 275 -19.20 8.37 -6.89
N PRO A 276 -20.19 9.26 -6.69
CA PRO A 276 -20.08 10.71 -6.92
C PRO A 276 -19.15 11.47 -5.94
N ALA A 277 -18.59 10.79 -4.93
CA ALA A 277 -17.83 11.43 -3.86
C ALA A 277 -16.41 11.89 -4.25
N VAL A 278 -15.96 11.65 -5.48
CA VAL A 278 -14.54 11.87 -5.86
C VAL A 278 -14.31 13.24 -6.45
N LEU A 279 -15.11 13.61 -7.45
CA LEU A 279 -14.67 14.56 -8.44
C LEU A 279 -15.10 15.97 -8.01
N PRO A 280 -14.16 16.91 -7.81
CA PRO A 280 -14.53 18.31 -7.73
C PRO A 280 -15.43 18.68 -8.92
N GLY A 281 -16.44 19.53 -8.74
CA GLY A 281 -17.42 19.85 -9.79
C GLY A 281 -16.84 20.56 -11.04
N TRP A 282 -15.58 21.00 -11.00
CA TRP A 282 -14.84 21.45 -12.19
C TRP A 282 -14.33 20.27 -13.03
N MET A 283 -14.14 19.12 -12.40
CA MET A 283 -13.55 17.92 -12.99
C MET A 283 -14.59 17.14 -13.81
N SER A 284 -15.86 17.10 -13.39
CA SER A 284 -16.97 16.60 -14.21
C SER A 284 -17.11 17.35 -15.55
N ARG A 285 -16.76 18.64 -15.60
CA ARG A 285 -16.68 19.44 -16.83
C ARG A 285 -15.47 19.09 -17.69
N VAL A 286 -14.31 18.86 -17.07
CA VAL A 286 -13.08 18.44 -17.78
C VAL A 286 -13.22 17.05 -18.41
N TYR A 287 -14.04 16.16 -17.86
CA TYR A 287 -14.33 14.85 -18.48
C TYR A 287 -15.23 14.93 -19.73
N GLN A 288 -16.04 15.98 -19.86
CA GLN A 288 -16.87 16.19 -21.05
C GLN A 288 -16.09 16.80 -22.23
N THR A 289 -14.93 17.42 -21.95
CA THR A 289 -14.08 18.03 -22.97
C THR A 289 -12.85 17.16 -23.22
N LYS A 290 -12.78 16.53 -24.40
CA LYS A 290 -11.65 15.71 -24.86
C LYS A 290 -10.31 16.44 -24.75
N GLY A 291 -9.32 15.75 -24.20
CA GLY A 291 -7.90 16.05 -24.39
C GLY A 291 -7.34 17.13 -23.46
N HIS A 292 -6.06 17.00 -23.10
CA HIS A 292 -5.27 17.99 -22.34
C HIS A 292 -5.46 18.00 -20.82
N PHE A 293 -5.00 16.93 -20.16
CA PHE A 293 -4.66 17.00 -18.73
C PHE A 293 -3.30 16.35 -18.38
N SER A 294 -2.54 15.91 -19.38
CA SER A 294 -1.23 15.26 -19.19
C SER A 294 -0.25 16.13 -18.39
N ASP A 295 -0.37 17.45 -18.51
CA ASP A 295 0.68 18.39 -18.10
C ASP A 295 0.49 18.93 -16.67
N TRP A 296 -0.73 18.90 -16.13
CA TRP A 296 -0.99 19.45 -14.79
C TRP A 296 -0.68 18.46 -13.65
N ALA A 297 -0.77 17.16 -13.92
CA ALA A 297 -0.50 16.11 -12.92
C ALA A 297 1.00 15.77 -12.76
N SER A 298 1.88 16.41 -13.52
CA SER A 298 3.33 16.40 -13.33
C SER A 298 3.71 17.66 -12.56
N GLY A 299 3.63 17.61 -11.22
CA GLY A 299 4.13 18.68 -10.37
C GLY A 299 5.64 18.89 -10.57
N ARG A 300 5.99 19.77 -11.51
CA ARG A 300 6.92 20.85 -11.22
C ARG A 300 6.18 21.91 -10.42
#